data_AF-A0A3C0X0D7-F1
#
_entry.id   AF-A0A3C0X0D7-F1
#
_cell.length_a   1.000
_cell.length_b   1.000
_cell.length_c   1.000
_cell.angle_alpha   90.00
_cell.angle_beta   90.00
_cell.angle_gamma   90.00
#
_symmetry.space_group_name_H-M   'P 1'
#
loop_
_entity.id
_entity.type
_entity.pdbx_description
1 polymer ?
#
loop_
_entity_poly.entity_id
_entity_poly.type
_entity_poly.pdbx_seq_one_letter_code
_entity_poly.pdbx_strand_id
1 'polypeptide(L)' 'MRATEEQHNARKCEMMEKCFECYAENGLTGTGIKALAAACGCTTGNLYSYFNSVDELIIESTAY' A
#
# COMPACT_ATOMS: atom_id res chain seq x y z
N MET A 1 -17.14 -8.07 12.99
CA MET A 1 -17.06 -9.12 11.95
C MET A 1 -15.60 -9.16 11.50
N ARG A 2 -14.89 -10.30 11.61
CA ARG A 2 -13.53 -10.42 11.06
C ARG A 2 -13.66 -10.48 9.54
N ALA A 3 -12.87 -9.69 8.82
CA ALA A 3 -12.74 -9.87 7.38
C ALA A 3 -12.24 -11.29 7.09
N THR A 4 -12.75 -11.93 6.04
CA THR A 4 -12.19 -13.20 5.59
C THR A 4 -10.77 -12.99 5.06
N GLU A 5 -9.96 -14.03 5.02
CA GLU A 5 -8.61 -13.97 4.42
C GLU A 5 -8.66 -13.47 2.97
N GLU A 6 -9.67 -13.88 2.22
CA GLU A 6 -9.92 -13.42 0.86
C GLU A 6 -10.21 -11.91 0.78
N GLN A 7 -11.04 -11.38 1.68
CA GLN A 7 -11.31 -9.93 1.76
C GLN A 7 -10.07 -9.14 2.15
N HIS A 8 -9.25 -9.69 3.06
CA HIS A 8 -7.98 -9.07 3.46
C HIS A 8 -6.99 -9.02 2.29
N ASN A 9 -6.85 -10.13 1.56
CA ASN A 9 -5.96 -10.21 0.40
C ASN A 9 -6.43 -9.31 -0.75
N ALA A 10 -7.73 -9.27 -1.05
CA ALA A 10 -8.28 -8.37 -2.05
C ALA A 10 -7.99 -6.90 -1.71
N ARG A 11 -8.13 -6.52 -0.43
CA ARG A 11 -7.79 -5.17 0.04
C ARG A 11 -6.28 -4.89 -0.06
N LYS A 12 -5.44 -5.89 0.25
CA LYS A 12 -3.99 -5.77 0.08
C LYS A 12 -3.63 -5.48 -1.38
N CYS A 13 -4.23 -6.21 -2.33
CA CYS A 13 -4.03 -5.98 -3.77
C CYS A 13 -4.44 -4.57 -4.21
N GLU A 14 -5.63 -4.10 -3.81
CA GLU A 14 -6.10 -2.73 -4.10
C GLU A 14 -5.11 -1.67 -3.57
N MET A 15 -4.55 -1.89 -2.38
CA MET A 15 -3.56 -0.98 -1.79
C MET A 15 -2.24 -1.01 -2.56
N MET A 16 -1.79 -2.17 -3.03
CA MET A 16 -0.57 -2.30 -3.85
C MET A 16 -0.71 -1.55 -5.17
N GLU A 17 -1.85 -1.68 -5.87
CA GLU A 17 -2.11 -0.96 -7.13
C GLU A 17 -2.02 0.57 -6.94
N LYS A 18 -2.69 1.10 -5.91
CA LYS A 18 -2.65 2.53 -5.59
C LYS A 18 -1.26 3.02 -5.17
N CYS A 19 -0.50 2.19 -4.46
CA CYS A 19 0.89 2.53 -4.11
C CYS A 19 1.77 2.58 -5.36
N PHE A 20 1.63 1.61 -6.26
CA PHE A 20 2.33 1.60 -7.54
C PHE A 20 2.03 2.85 -8.38
N GLU A 21 0.77 3.21 -8.54
CA GLU A 21 0.35 4.45 -9.22
C GLU A 21 0.97 5.68 -8.57
N CYS A 22 0.93 5.77 -7.24
CA CYS A 22 1.51 6.89 -6.49
C CYS A 22 3.04 6.99 -6.70
N TYR A 23 3.75 5.87 -6.77
CA TYR A 23 5.18 5.84 -7.13
C TYR A 23 5.41 6.26 -8.58
N ALA A 24 4.58 5.80 -9.52
CA ALA A 24 4.69 6.14 -10.93
C ALA A 24 4.48 7.63 -11.21
N GLU A 25 3.54 8.27 -10.48
CA GLU A 25 3.23 9.69 -10.62
C GLU A 25 4.28 10.61 -9.98
N ASN A 26 4.76 10.26 -8.79
CA ASN A 26 5.57 11.16 -7.95
C ASN A 26 7.05 10.77 -7.88
N GLY A 27 7.41 9.59 -8.39
CA GLY A 27 8.72 8.97 -8.23
C GLY A 27 8.94 8.42 -6.81
N LEU A 28 9.77 7.37 -6.70
CA LEU A 28 10.02 6.69 -5.42
C LEU A 28 10.54 7.64 -4.32
N THR A 29 11.50 8.50 -4.64
CA THR A 29 12.07 9.45 -3.67
C THR A 29 11.09 10.55 -3.24
N GLY A 30 10.06 10.83 -4.06
CA GLY A 30 9.01 11.80 -3.75
C GLY A 30 7.88 11.23 -2.90
N THR A 31 7.78 9.90 -2.80
CA THR A 31 6.63 9.22 -2.21
C THR A 31 6.97 8.64 -0.84
N GLY A 32 6.50 9.31 0.21
CA GLY A 32 6.57 8.80 1.59
C GLY A 32 5.27 8.12 2.05
N ILE A 33 5.32 7.47 3.22
CA ILE A 33 4.18 6.74 3.82
C ILE A 33 2.88 7.57 3.92
N LYS A 34 2.99 8.89 4.12
CA LYS A 34 1.82 9.78 4.17
C LYS A 34 1.13 9.93 2.82
N ALA A 35 1.90 10.03 1.73
CA ALA A 35 1.36 10.11 0.37
C ALA A 35 0.68 8.79 -0.01
N LEU A 36 1.31 7.67 0.33
CA LEU A 36 0.76 6.31 0.12
C LEU A 36 -0.55 6.10 0.88
N ALA A 37 -0.61 6.50 2.15
CA ALA A 37 -1.83 6.43 2.96
C ALA A 37 -2.96 7.28 2.36
N ALA A 38 -2.63 8.49 1.88
CA ALA A 38 -3.59 9.35 1.20
C ALA A 38 -4.10 8.73 -0.11
N ALA A 39 -3.22 8.17 -0.94
CA ALA A 39 -3.58 7.45 -2.17
C ALA A 39 -4.49 6.25 -1.88
N CYS A 40 -4.19 5.50 -0.81
CA CYS A 40 -5.00 4.37 -0.34
C CYS A 40 -6.32 4.77 0.36
N GLY A 41 -6.53 6.06 0.63
CA GLY A 41 -7.68 6.56 1.39
C GLY A 41 -7.74 6.03 2.82
N CYS A 42 -6.59 5.83 3.46
CA CYS A 42 -6.49 5.25 4.80
C CYS A 42 -5.46 5.99 5.68
N THR A 43 -5.32 5.56 6.93
CA THR A 43 -4.28 6.07 7.84
C THR A 43 -2.96 5.36 7.60
N THR A 44 -1.84 5.97 7.98
CA THR A 44 -0.52 5.31 7.91
C THR A 44 -0.48 4.02 8.74
N GLY A 45 -1.16 3.98 9.90
CA GLY A 45 -1.29 2.77 10.72
C GLY A 45 -2.03 1.63 10.02
N ASN A 46 -2.95 1.93 9.10
CA ASN A 46 -3.67 0.92 8.33
C ASN A 46 -2.72 0.17 7.39
N LEU A 47 -1.78 0.87 6.73
CA LEU A 47 -0.74 0.23 5.90
C LEU A 47 0.07 -0.81 6.68
N TYR A 48 0.42 -0.51 7.93
CA TYR A 48 1.15 -1.44 8.78
C TYR A 48 0.36 -2.69 9.21
N SER A 49 -0.93 -2.76 8.90
CA SER A 49 -1.74 -3.98 9.08
C SER A 49 -1.60 -4.96 7.92
N TYR A 50 -0.98 -4.54 6.80
CA TYR A 50 -0.80 -5.33 5.59
C TYR A 50 0.68 -5.53 5.22
N PHE A 51 1.55 -4.62 5.64
CA PHE A 51 2.99 -4.60 5.35
C PHE A 51 3.78 -4.29 6.62
N ASN A 52 4.90 -4.97 6.83
CA ASN A 52 5.78 -4.78 7.98
C ASN A 52 6.64 -3.52 7.86
N SER A 53 6.89 -3.04 6.63
CA SER A 53 7.68 -1.84 6.38
C SER A 53 7.29 -1.14 5.07
N VAL A 54 7.79 0.08 4.89
CA VAL A 54 7.70 0.79 3.60
C VAL A 54 8.48 0.02 2.52
N ASP A 55 9.63 -0.57 2.86
CA ASP A 55 10.43 -1.34 1.91
C ASP A 55 9.70 -2.58 1.41
N GLU A 56 9.01 -3.33 2.30
CA GLU A 56 8.18 -4.46 1.90
C GLU A 56 7.03 -4.02 1.00
N LEU A 57 6.38 -2.90 1.33
CA LEU A 57 5.36 -2.32 0.46
C LEU A 57 5.92 -1.94 -0.92
N ILE A 58 7.10 -1.32 -0.99
CA ILE A 58 7.76 -1.00 -2.27
C ILE A 58 8.00 -2.28 -3.07
N ILE A 59 8.60 -3.30 -2.45
CA ILE A 59 8.89 -4.58 -3.11
C ILE A 59 7.59 -5.21 -3.61
N GLU A 60 6.60 -5.43 -2.74
CA GLU A 60 5.36 -6.12 -3.11
C GLU A 60 4.54 -5.35 -4.16
N SER A 61 4.45 -4.03 -4.06
CA SER A 61 3.70 -3.22 -5.03
C SER A 61 4.40 -3.05 -6.39
N THR A 62 5.69 -3.39 -6.50
CA THR A 62 6.47 -3.24 -7.74
C THR A 62 6.97 -4.56 -8.33
N ALA A 63 6.66 -5.71 -7.72
CA ALA A 63 7.18 -7.04 -8.05
C ALA A 63 6.61 -7.67 -9.35
N TYR A 64 6.43 -6.90 -10.43
CA TYR A 64 6.09 -7.44 -11.76
C TYR A 64 7.28 -8.14 -12.43
#